data_AF-A0A403T7R7-F1
#
_entry.id   AF-A0A403T7R7-F1
#
_cell.length_a   1.000
_cell.length_b   1.000
_cell.length_c   1.000
_cell.angle_alpha   90.00
_cell.angle_beta   90.00
_cell.angle_gamma   90.00
#
_symmetry.space_group_name_H-M   'P 1'
#
loop_
_entity.id
_entity.type
_entity.pdbx_description
1 polymer ?
#
loop_
_entity_poly.entity_id
_entity_poly.type
_entity_poly.pdbx_seq_one_letter_code
_entity_poly.pdbx_strand_id
1 'polypeptide(L)'
;MTRHDMIFDVNYSYHLEKMYFTILTRLDKAITMLLIVLGFSVFAPFMNIFAFGVGVAVLSVMQLVYQYGQAAGLSKEQMRQYRRLLVEIDSLSDDELRNRLMKIQDADSVPWQSLMKAAFKRACIQLEIEDDKKLTIRERITAWLAGDLP
;
A
#
# COMPACT_ATOMS: atom_id res chain seq x y z
N MET A 1 1.06 3.41 26.74
CA MET A 1 0.00 3.32 25.73
C MET A 1 -1.31 3.43 26.45
N THR A 2 -2.00 4.54 26.27
CA THR A 2 -3.41 4.67 26.65
C THR A 2 -4.28 3.93 25.62
N ARG A 3 -5.52 3.58 25.97
CA ARG A 3 -6.45 2.92 25.04
C ARG A 3 -6.66 3.75 23.75
N HIS A 4 -6.60 5.08 23.86
CA HIS A 4 -6.67 5.99 22.72
C HIS A 4 -5.48 5.86 21.76
N ASP A 5 -4.25 5.73 22.29
CA ASP A 5 -3.05 5.53 21.48
C ASP A 5 -3.11 4.21 20.70
N MET A 6 -3.61 3.15 21.33
CA MET A 6 -3.75 1.84 20.67
C MET A 6 -4.79 1.89 19.54
N ILE A 7 -5.91 2.60 19.73
CA ILE A 7 -6.91 2.79 18.68
C ILE A 7 -6.35 3.63 17.53
N PHE A 8 -5.52 4.64 17.82
CA PHE A 8 -4.80 5.42 16.81
C PHE A 8 -3.87 4.53 15.99
N ASP A 9 -3.04 3.72 16.64
CA ASP A 9 -2.06 2.84 15.98
C ASP A 9 -2.73 1.78 15.10
N VAL A 10 -3.86 1.20 15.55
CA VAL A 10 -4.63 0.24 14.75
C VAL A 10 -5.24 0.91 13.51
N ASN A 11 -5.83 2.10 13.66
CA ASN A 11 -6.38 2.85 12.53
C ASN A 11 -5.28 3.25 11.55
N TYR A 12 -4.15 3.73 12.05
CA TYR A 12 -2.98 4.07 11.26
C TYR A 12 -2.51 2.87 10.42
N SER A 13 -2.29 1.72 11.06
CA SER A 13 -1.82 0.49 10.42
C SER A 13 -2.83 -0.02 9.38
N TYR A 14 -4.13 0.04 9.68
CA TYR A 14 -5.18 -0.30 8.72
C TYR A 14 -5.13 0.58 7.46
N HIS A 15 -5.02 1.89 7.64
CA HIS A 15 -4.96 2.83 6.51
C HIS A 15 -3.67 2.68 5.71
N LEU A 16 -2.55 2.41 6.37
CA LEU A 16 -1.27 2.15 5.74
C LEU A 16 -1.34 0.91 4.84
N GLU A 17 -1.83 -0.21 5.35
CA GLU A 17 -1.94 -1.46 4.59
C GLU A 17 -2.92 -1.32 3.42
N LYS A 18 -4.02 -0.58 3.62
CA LYS A 18 -4.97 -0.27 2.54
C LYS A 18 -4.32 0.56 1.41
N MET A 19 -3.53 1.57 1.76
CA MET A 19 -2.80 2.36 0.76
C MET A 19 -1.76 1.51 0.03
N TYR A 20 -1.03 0.69 0.77
CA TYR A 20 0.03 -0.16 0.21
C TYR A 20 -0.55 -1.20 -0.75
N PHE A 21 -1.63 -1.87 -0.36
CA PHE A 21 -2.41 -2.75 -1.23
C PHE A 21 -2.85 -2.05 -2.53
N THR A 22 -3.36 -0.83 -2.42
CA THR A 22 -3.91 -0.11 -3.58
C THR A 22 -2.82 0.31 -4.56
N ILE A 23 -1.68 0.82 -4.06
CA ILE A 23 -0.54 1.16 -4.90
C ILE A 23 0.03 -0.07 -5.61
N LEU A 24 0.30 -1.14 -4.85
CA LEU A 24 0.86 -2.38 -5.41
C LEU A 24 -0.06 -2.97 -6.48
N THR A 25 -1.37 -3.02 -6.22
CA THR A 25 -2.36 -3.50 -7.19
C THR A 25 -2.41 -2.63 -8.44
N ARG A 26 -2.33 -1.31 -8.31
CA ARG A 26 -2.31 -0.39 -9.46
C ARG A 26 -1.03 -0.52 -10.26
N LEU A 27 0.12 -0.67 -9.59
CA LEU A 27 1.42 -0.82 -10.23
C LEU A 27 1.50 -2.14 -11.02
N ASP A 28 1.04 -3.24 -10.43
CA ASP A 28 0.99 -4.55 -11.10
C ASP A 28 0.09 -4.51 -12.35
N LYS A 29 -1.09 -3.89 -12.24
CA LYS A 29 -1.99 -3.69 -13.38
C LYS A 29 -1.39 -2.76 -14.45
N ALA A 30 -0.69 -1.70 -14.05
CA ALA A 30 -0.04 -0.78 -14.98
C ALA A 30 1.10 -1.45 -15.74
N ILE A 31 1.95 -2.23 -15.05
CA ILE A 31 3.02 -3.01 -15.68
C ILE A 31 2.43 -4.04 -16.65
N THR A 32 1.38 -4.76 -16.24
CA THR A 32 0.70 -5.73 -17.10
C THR A 32 0.07 -5.05 -18.33
N MET A 33 -0.55 -3.89 -18.15
CA MET A 33 -1.11 -3.10 -19.26
C MET A 33 -0.01 -2.66 -20.23
N LEU A 34 1.13 -2.16 -19.72
CA LEU A 34 2.28 -1.78 -20.55
C LEU A 34 2.83 -2.98 -21.31
N LEU A 35 2.99 -4.14 -20.66
CA LEU A 35 3.43 -5.36 -21.32
C LEU A 35 2.51 -5.76 -22.47
N ILE A 36 1.19 -5.66 -22.29
CA ILE A 36 0.21 -5.96 -23.36
C ILE A 36 0.35 -4.96 -24.51
N VAL A 37 0.44 -3.65 -24.22
CA VAL A 37 0.58 -2.61 -25.25
C VAL A 37 1.90 -2.76 -26.03
N LEU A 38 3.01 -3.04 -25.34
CA LEU A 38 4.30 -3.28 -25.96
C LEU A 38 4.30 -4.60 -26.75
N GLY A 39 3.59 -5.62 -26.27
CA GLY A 39 3.40 -6.88 -27.00
C GLY A 39 2.64 -6.70 -28.30
N PHE A 40 1.59 -5.87 -28.31
CA PHE A 40 0.88 -5.52 -29.54
C PHE A 40 1.70 -4.63 -30.49
N SER A 41 2.64 -3.83 -29.97
CA SER A 41 3.45 -2.95 -30.81
C SER A 41 4.39 -3.69 -31.76
N VAL A 42 4.72 -4.96 -31.45
CA VAL A 42 5.55 -5.83 -32.31
C VAL A 42 4.91 -6.06 -33.68
N PHE A 43 3.58 -5.95 -33.81
CA PHE A 43 2.87 -6.09 -35.08
C PHE A 43 2.86 -4.79 -35.93
N ALA A 44 3.36 -3.67 -35.40
CA ALA A 44 3.35 -2.40 -36.11
C ALA A 44 4.59 -2.28 -37.04
N PRO A 45 4.41 -2.08 -38.36
CA PRO A 45 5.50 -2.12 -39.33
C PRO A 45 6.49 -0.94 -39.25
N PHE A 46 6.18 0.11 -38.50
CA PHE A 46 6.98 1.34 -38.40
C PHE A 46 7.78 1.47 -37.09
N MET A 47 7.85 0.42 -36.27
CA MET A 47 8.38 0.47 -34.90
C MET A 47 9.73 -0.24 -34.74
N ASN A 48 10.60 0.30 -33.89
CA ASN A 48 11.90 -0.31 -33.59
C ASN A 48 11.74 -1.52 -32.65
N ILE A 49 11.59 -2.71 -33.23
CA ILE A 49 11.34 -3.99 -32.55
C ILE A 49 12.32 -4.25 -31.39
N PHE A 50 13.59 -3.85 -31.54
CA PHE A 50 14.60 -4.05 -30.50
C PHE A 50 14.30 -3.25 -29.22
N ALA A 51 13.94 -1.97 -29.35
CA ALA A 51 13.62 -1.12 -28.20
C ALA A 51 12.39 -1.62 -27.44
N PHE A 52 11.38 -2.12 -28.15
CA PHE A 52 10.18 -2.70 -27.54
C PHE A 52 10.48 -4.04 -26.86
N GLY A 53 11.29 -4.90 -27.48
CA GLY A 53 11.73 -6.16 -26.88
C GLY A 53 12.48 -5.96 -25.57
N VAL A 54 13.39 -4.97 -25.51
CA VAL A 54 14.08 -4.60 -24.27
C VAL A 54 13.10 -4.09 -23.22
N GLY A 55 12.14 -3.23 -23.60
CA GLY A 55 11.11 -2.74 -22.70
C GLY A 55 10.25 -3.85 -22.08
N VAL A 56 9.82 -4.81 -22.90
CA VAL A 56 9.08 -5.99 -22.44
C VAL A 56 9.93 -6.82 -21.47
N ALA A 57 11.18 -7.14 -21.84
CA ALA A 57 12.05 -7.94 -20.99
C ALA A 57 12.30 -7.31 -19.62
N VAL A 58 12.58 -6.00 -19.57
CA VAL A 58 12.79 -5.27 -18.31
C VAL A 58 11.52 -5.28 -17.45
N LEU A 59 10.36 -4.98 -18.04
CA LEU A 59 9.09 -4.98 -17.30
C LEU A 59 8.72 -6.37 -16.79
N SER A 60 8.96 -7.43 -17.58
CA SER A 60 8.72 -8.82 -17.14
C SER A 60 9.63 -9.23 -15.99
N VAL A 61 10.93 -8.86 -16.04
CA VAL A 61 11.86 -9.12 -14.92
C VAL A 61 11.43 -8.34 -13.68
N MET A 62 11.05 -7.07 -13.81
CA MET A 62 10.54 -6.29 -12.69
C MET A 62 9.29 -6.92 -12.08
N GLN A 63 8.34 -7.40 -12.88
CA GLN A 63 7.13 -8.05 -12.38
C GLN A 63 7.45 -9.35 -11.62
N LEU A 64 8.42 -10.13 -12.13
CA LEU A 64 8.86 -11.39 -11.50
C LEU A 64 9.66 -11.18 -10.21
N VAL A 65 10.55 -10.18 -10.17
CA VAL A 65 11.42 -9.93 -9.01
C VAL A 65 10.65 -9.28 -7.87
N TYR A 66 9.85 -8.27 -8.17
CA TYR A 66 9.16 -7.50 -7.13
C TYR A 66 7.84 -8.11 -6.68
N GLN A 67 7.28 -9.07 -7.44
CA GLN A 67 6.08 -9.84 -7.09
C GLN A 67 4.96 -8.96 -6.51
N TYR A 68 4.69 -7.82 -7.16
CA TYR A 68 3.79 -6.78 -6.65
C TYR A 68 2.39 -7.33 -6.30
N GLY A 69 1.90 -8.32 -7.06
CA GLY A 69 0.64 -9.01 -6.76
C GLY A 69 0.67 -9.83 -5.46
N GLN A 70 1.79 -10.48 -5.14
CA GLN A 70 1.94 -11.24 -3.90
C GLN A 70 2.06 -10.32 -2.68
N ALA A 71 2.85 -9.24 -2.81
CA ALA A 71 2.93 -8.20 -1.79
C ALA A 71 1.56 -7.55 -1.53
N ALA A 72 0.79 -7.27 -2.59
CA ALA A 72 -0.59 -6.77 -2.44
C ALA A 72 -1.49 -7.79 -1.71
N GLY A 73 -1.35 -9.08 -2.01
CA GLY A 73 -2.09 -10.15 -1.33
C GLY A 73 -1.85 -10.16 0.18
N LEU A 74 -0.58 -10.08 0.60
CA LEU A 74 -0.17 -10.02 2.01
C LEU A 74 -0.76 -8.80 2.72
N SER A 75 -0.64 -7.62 2.11
CA SER A 75 -1.22 -6.38 2.66
C SER A 75 -2.74 -6.42 2.76
N LYS A 76 -3.43 -7.04 1.81
CA LYS A 76 -4.89 -7.22 1.86
C LYS A 76 -5.30 -8.11 3.03
N GLU A 77 -4.51 -9.15 3.32
CA GLU A 77 -4.74 -10.03 4.46
C GLU A 77 -4.52 -9.28 5.79
N GLN A 78 -3.43 -8.53 5.92
CA GLN A 78 -3.15 -7.70 7.09
C GLN A 78 -4.21 -6.64 7.31
N MET A 79 -4.62 -5.92 6.25
CA MET A 79 -5.74 -4.98 6.29
C MET A 79 -7.02 -5.65 6.83
N ARG A 80 -7.30 -6.90 6.45
CA ARG A 80 -8.47 -7.64 6.95
C ARG A 80 -8.33 -7.98 8.43
N GLN A 81 -7.14 -8.33 8.89
CA GLN A 81 -6.88 -8.60 10.32
C GLN A 81 -7.03 -7.32 11.15
N TYR A 82 -6.46 -6.20 10.71
CA TYR A 82 -6.64 -4.90 11.37
C TYR A 82 -8.10 -4.44 11.39
N ARG A 83 -8.85 -4.65 10.30
CA ARG A 83 -10.29 -4.33 10.26
C ARG A 83 -11.10 -5.16 11.25
N ARG A 84 -10.77 -6.45 11.42
CA ARG A 84 -11.42 -7.31 12.42
C ARG A 84 -11.12 -6.79 13.83
N LEU A 85 -9.87 -6.42 14.11
CA LEU A 85 -9.48 -5.86 15.39
C LEU A 85 -10.21 -4.54 15.70
N LEU A 86 -10.44 -3.69 14.69
CA LEU A 86 -11.24 -2.46 14.84
C LEU A 86 -12.71 -2.72 15.21
N VAL A 87 -13.31 -3.76 14.66
CA VAL A 87 -14.72 -4.11 14.97
C VAL A 87 -14.85 -4.70 16.38
N GLU A 88 -13.83 -5.43 16.84
CA GLU A 88 -13.82 -6.07 18.16
C GLU A 88 -13.26 -5.15 19.26
N ILE A 89 -12.83 -3.92 18.92
CA ILE A 89 -12.10 -3.02 19.83
C ILE A 89 -12.91 -2.62 21.07
N ASP A 90 -14.24 -2.55 20.95
CA ASP A 90 -15.13 -2.17 22.06
C ASP A 90 -15.47 -3.34 22.98
N SER A 91 -15.33 -4.58 22.50
CA SER A 91 -15.62 -5.80 23.26
C SER A 91 -14.38 -6.41 23.94
N LEU A 92 -13.18 -5.96 23.59
CA LEU A 92 -11.93 -6.45 24.16
C LEU A 92 -11.47 -5.65 25.39
N SER A 93 -10.77 -6.35 26.30
CA SER A 93 -9.98 -5.72 27.35
C SER A 93 -8.68 -5.13 26.79
N ASP A 94 -8.11 -4.14 27.46
CA ASP A 94 -6.91 -3.44 27.00
C ASP A 94 -5.69 -4.38 26.86
N ASP A 95 -5.59 -5.43 27.70
CA ASP A 95 -4.53 -6.43 27.63
C ASP A 95 -4.71 -7.42 26.47
N GLU A 96 -5.96 -7.81 26.18
CA GLU A 96 -6.28 -8.66 25.02
C GLU A 96 -6.07 -7.91 23.70
N LEU A 97 -6.42 -6.62 23.68
CA LEU A 97 -6.20 -5.73 22.55
C LEU A 97 -4.70 -5.66 22.23
N ARG A 98 -3.87 -5.40 23.25
CA ARG A 98 -2.42 -5.28 23.09
C ARG A 98 -1.77 -6.58 22.60
N ASN A 99 -2.18 -7.73 23.14
CA ASN A 99 -1.68 -9.03 22.70
C ASN A 99 -2.07 -9.36 21.26
N ARG A 100 -3.30 -9.03 20.84
CA ARG A 100 -3.71 -9.20 19.44
C ARG A 100 -2.97 -8.24 18.50
N LEU A 101 -2.77 -6.99 18.92
CA LEU A 101 -2.07 -5.98 18.14
C LEU A 101 -0.61 -6.39 17.90
N MET A 102 0.11 -6.85 18.93
CA MET A 102 1.47 -7.37 18.80
C MET A 102 1.55 -8.55 17.81
N LYS A 103 0.60 -9.49 17.88
CA LYS A 103 0.57 -10.64 16.96
C LYS A 103 0.37 -10.24 15.49
N ILE A 104 -0.41 -9.19 15.24
CA ILE A 104 -0.60 -8.68 13.87
C ILE A 104 0.66 -7.94 13.41
N GLN A 105 1.27 -7.12 14.29
CA GLN A 105 2.51 -6.41 14.01
C GLN A 105 3.71 -7.34 13.74
N ASP A 106 3.79 -8.49 14.41
CA ASP A 106 4.84 -9.49 14.14
C ASP A 106 4.79 -10.03 12.71
N ALA A 107 3.60 -10.01 12.10
CA ALA A 107 3.40 -10.45 10.72
C ALA A 107 3.50 -9.31 9.71
N ASP A 108 3.58 -8.04 10.14
CA ASP A 108 3.50 -6.88 9.24
C ASP A 108 4.60 -6.90 8.18
N SER A 109 4.21 -6.62 6.95
CA SER A 109 5.17 -6.40 5.88
C SER A 109 5.90 -5.08 6.13
N VAL A 110 7.15 -4.91 5.70
CA VAL A 110 7.83 -3.60 5.80
C VAL A 110 7.34 -2.73 4.64
N PRO A 111 6.38 -1.80 4.84
CA PRO A 111 5.91 -0.94 3.77
C PRO A 111 7.00 0.04 3.33
N TRP A 112 6.89 0.57 2.10
CA TRP A 112 7.79 1.64 1.67
C TRP A 112 7.75 2.83 2.64
N GLN A 113 8.91 3.32 3.06
CA GLN A 113 9.03 4.46 4.00
C GLN A 113 8.29 5.72 3.53
N SER A 114 8.14 5.92 2.21
CA SER A 114 7.35 7.02 1.64
C SER A 114 5.84 6.86 1.85
N LEU A 115 5.33 5.62 1.87
CA LEU A 115 3.95 5.32 2.25
C LEU A 115 3.72 5.50 3.74
N MET A 116 4.71 5.15 4.57
CA MET A 116 4.62 5.24 6.02
C MET A 116 4.31 6.67 6.49
N LYS A 117 4.97 7.67 5.89
CA LYS A 117 4.73 9.11 6.14
C LYS A 117 3.38 9.60 5.60
N ALA A 118 2.97 9.13 4.42
CA ALA A 118 1.71 9.51 3.81
C ALA A 118 0.49 8.95 4.59
N ALA A 119 0.57 7.68 5.01
CA ALA A 119 -0.44 7.04 5.84
C ALA A 119 -0.53 7.68 7.23
N PHE A 120 0.60 8.15 7.78
CA PHE A 120 0.65 8.73 9.14
C PHE A 120 -0.14 10.02 9.18
N LYS A 121 0.12 10.88 8.19
CA LYS A 121 -0.61 12.14 8.06
C LYS A 121 -2.11 11.93 7.84
N ARG A 122 -2.51 10.87 7.14
CA ARG A 122 -3.93 10.57 6.95
C ARG A 122 -4.60 10.06 8.23
N ALA A 123 -3.90 9.25 9.03
CA ALA A 123 -4.38 8.87 10.35
C ALA A 123 -4.58 10.10 11.24
N CYS A 124 -3.66 11.08 11.19
CA CYS A 124 -3.83 12.37 11.88
C CYS A 124 -5.07 13.14 11.37
N ILE A 125 -5.28 13.22 10.05
CA ILE A 125 -6.46 13.91 9.47
C ILE A 125 -7.78 13.24 9.90
N GLN A 126 -7.82 11.90 9.91
CA GLN A 126 -9.04 11.16 10.24
C GLN A 126 -9.37 11.16 11.74
N LEU A 127 -8.38 11.43 12.59
CA LEU A 127 -8.53 11.55 14.04
C LEU A 127 -8.59 13.03 14.48
N GLU A 128 -8.76 13.96 13.55
CA GLU A 128 -8.83 15.43 13.78
C GLU A 128 -7.65 15.97 14.61
N ILE A 129 -6.48 15.33 14.51
CA ILE A 129 -5.25 15.78 15.15
C ILE A 129 -4.55 16.75 14.21
N GLU A 130 -4.44 18.02 14.60
CA GLU A 130 -3.71 19.05 13.84
C GLU A 130 -2.22 18.66 13.70
N ASP A 131 -1.82 18.23 12.50
CA ASP A 131 -0.41 18.02 12.16
C ASP A 131 -0.01 18.98 11.01
N ASP A 132 0.77 20.02 11.36
CA ASP A 132 1.28 21.09 10.49
C ASP A 132 2.48 20.64 9.62
N LYS A 133 2.55 19.35 9.26
CA LYS A 133 3.62 18.82 8.40
C LYS A 133 3.20 18.84 6.94
N LYS A 134 3.76 19.76 6.16
CA LYS A 134 3.56 19.84 4.70
C LYS A 134 4.04 18.54 4.01
N LEU A 135 3.15 17.92 3.24
CA LEU A 135 3.48 16.74 2.42
C LEU A 135 4.43 17.15 1.29
N THR A 136 5.48 16.36 1.09
CA THR A 136 6.39 16.48 -0.04
C THR A 136 5.65 16.07 -1.33
N ILE A 137 6.02 16.62 -2.48
CA ILE A 137 5.36 16.35 -3.78
C ILE A 137 5.29 14.84 -4.09
N ARG A 138 6.35 14.09 -3.74
CA ARG A 138 6.38 12.62 -3.87
C ARG A 138 5.31 11.93 -3.03
N GLU A 139 5.08 12.42 -1.81
CA GLU A 139 4.08 11.88 -0.88
C GLU A 139 2.66 12.17 -1.36
N ARG A 140 2.46 13.33 -1.99
CA ARG A 140 1.18 13.71 -2.62
C ARG A 140 0.88 12.83 -3.85
N ILE A 141 1.90 12.52 -4.66
CA ILE A 141 1.76 11.60 -5.80
C ILE A 141 1.46 10.19 -5.31
N THR A 142 2.15 9.71 -4.27
CA THR A 142 1.85 8.39 -3.68
C THR A 142 0.47 8.35 -3.03
N ALA A 143 0.03 9.40 -2.34
CA ALA A 143 -1.32 9.47 -1.78
C ALA A 143 -2.40 9.43 -2.88
N TRP A 144 -2.18 10.17 -3.98
CA TRP A 144 -3.06 10.14 -5.15
C TRP A 144 -3.10 8.75 -5.81
N LEU A 145 -1.93 8.13 -5.97
CA LEU A 145 -1.79 6.77 -6.49
C LEU A 145 -2.40 5.72 -5.55
N ALA A 146 -2.40 5.95 -4.24
CA ALA A 146 -3.06 5.10 -3.25
C ALA A 146 -4.59 5.25 -3.25
N GLY A 147 -5.14 6.16 -4.05
CA GLY A 147 -6.58 6.40 -4.13
C GLY A 147 -7.12 7.24 -2.97
N ASP A 148 -6.24 7.93 -2.26
CA ASP A 148 -6.60 8.75 -1.11
C ASP A 148 -6.00 10.14 -1.21
N LEU A 149 -6.78 11.01 -1.82
CA LEU A 149 -6.72 12.46 -1.65
C LEU A 149 -8.16 12.97 -1.42
N PRO A 150 -8.35 13.98 -0.57
CA PRO A 150 -8.87 15.26 -1.04
C PRO A 150 -7.81 16.00 -1.88
#